data_AF-A0A2E3RRD9-F1
#
_entry.id   AF-A0A2E3RRD9-F1
#
_cell.length_a   1.000
_cell.length_b   1.000
_cell.length_c   1.000
_cell.angle_alpha   90.00
_cell.angle_beta   90.00
_cell.angle_gamma   90.00
#
_symmetry.space_group_name_H-M   'P 1'
#
loop_
_entity.id
_entity.type
_entity.pdbx_description
1 polymer ?
#
loop_
_entity_poly.entity_id
_entity_poly.type
_entity_poly.pdbx_seq_one_letter_code
_entity_poly.pdbx_strand_id
1 'polypeptide(L)'
;MGHFMLTARPLVASSGTTTVAPSDILLEQLIPWLGLLLLVVIVGGAFVLMIRRTTKSQGPGQGGFTLEDIRQLHRSGELSDEEFQKAREALIQQARSHDGESDQPPA
;
A
#
# COMPACT_ATOMS: atom_id res chain seq x y z
N MET A 1 26.17 -79.61 -18.15
CA MET A 1 26.92 -78.43 -17.67
C MET A 1 26.01 -77.23 -17.85
N GLY A 2 25.66 -76.56 -16.75
CA GLY A 2 24.43 -75.79 -16.60
C GLY A 2 24.37 -74.48 -17.40
N HIS A 3 23.27 -74.29 -18.12
CA HIS A 3 22.81 -73.00 -18.63
C HIS A 3 22.34 -72.14 -17.45
N PHE A 4 23.15 -71.16 -17.06
CA PHE A 4 22.72 -70.10 -16.14
C PHE A 4 21.78 -69.15 -16.89
N MET A 5 20.47 -69.34 -16.72
CA MET A 5 19.47 -68.34 -17.09
C MET A 5 19.58 -67.14 -16.15
N LEU A 6 20.06 -66.03 -16.70
CA LEU A 6 20.03 -64.70 -16.09
C LEU A 6 18.57 -64.18 -16.10
N THR A 7 17.81 -64.48 -15.06
CA THR A 7 16.47 -63.88 -14.89
C THR A 7 16.65 -62.46 -14.36
N ALA A 8 16.44 -61.47 -15.24
CA ALA A 8 16.43 -60.07 -14.86
C ALA A 8 15.22 -59.83 -13.94
N ARG A 9 15.48 -59.55 -12.66
CA ARG A 9 14.44 -59.18 -11.69
C ARG A 9 13.88 -57.81 -12.06
N PRO A 10 12.56 -57.65 -12.27
CA PRO A 10 11.99 -56.33 -12.47
C PRO A 10 12.10 -55.53 -11.18
N LEU A 11 12.76 -54.37 -11.25
CA LEU A 11 12.78 -53.37 -10.19
C LEU A 11 11.36 -52.77 -10.11
N VAL A 12 10.57 -53.23 -9.14
CA VAL A 12 9.31 -52.57 -8.79
C VAL A 12 9.65 -51.19 -8.28
N ALA A 13 9.33 -50.16 -9.08
CA ALA A 13 9.41 -48.77 -8.66
C ALA A 13 8.36 -48.54 -7.57
N SER A 14 8.82 -48.34 -6.34
CA SER A 14 7.98 -47.94 -5.22
C SER A 14 7.33 -46.59 -5.56
N SER A 15 6.03 -46.62 -5.84
CA SER A 15 5.26 -45.40 -6.06
C SER A 15 5.06 -44.76 -4.68
N GLY A 16 5.76 -43.66 -4.41
CA GLY A 16 5.58 -42.90 -3.18
C GLY A 16 4.15 -42.36 -3.12
N THR A 17 3.28 -43.02 -2.37
CA THR A 17 2.00 -42.45 -1.96
C THR A 17 2.30 -41.33 -0.96
N THR A 18 2.20 -40.07 -1.40
CA THR A 18 2.20 -38.93 -0.50
C THR A 18 0.95 -39.02 0.37
N THR A 19 1.11 -39.59 1.56
CA THR A 19 0.09 -39.51 2.61
C THR A 19 -0.04 -38.04 3.01
N VAL A 20 -1.12 -37.39 2.58
CA VAL A 20 -1.45 -36.02 3.00
C VAL A 20 -1.71 -36.07 4.50
N ALA A 21 -0.84 -35.44 5.29
CA ALA A 21 -1.01 -35.38 6.72
C ALA A 21 -2.16 -34.41 7.04
N PRO A 22 -2.98 -34.66 8.08
CA PRO A 22 -4.08 -33.77 8.44
C PRO A 22 -3.61 -32.34 8.76
N SER A 23 -2.34 -32.17 9.15
CA SER A 23 -1.69 -30.87 9.33
C SER A 23 -1.58 -30.04 8.05
N ASP A 24 -1.42 -30.68 6.89
CA ASP A 24 -1.27 -29.98 5.61
C ASP A 24 -2.57 -29.25 5.26
N ILE A 25 -3.71 -29.88 5.55
CA ILE A 25 -5.05 -29.34 5.32
C ILE A 25 -5.29 -28.10 6.20
N LEU A 26 -4.82 -28.13 7.45
CA LEU A 26 -4.92 -26.99 8.37
C LEU A 26 -4.05 -25.82 7.93
N LEU A 27 -2.82 -26.09 7.47
CA LEU A 27 -1.92 -25.06 6.97
C LEU A 27 -2.46 -24.43 5.66
N GLU A 28 -2.97 -25.24 4.75
CA GLU A 28 -3.57 -24.77 3.49
C GLU A 28 -4.76 -23.83 3.74
N GLN A 29 -5.53 -24.08 4.80
CA GLN A 29 -6.63 -23.22 5.21
C GLN A 29 -6.19 -21.97 5.99
N LEU A 30 -5.10 -22.04 6.75
CA LEU A 30 -4.60 -20.93 7.58
C LEU A 30 -3.77 -19.92 6.77
N ILE A 31 -3.00 -20.36 5.78
CA ILE A 31 -2.15 -19.51 4.92
C ILE A 31 -2.91 -18.31 4.32
N PRO A 32 -4.09 -18.45 3.69
CA PRO A 32 -4.80 -17.32 3.10
C PRO A 32 -5.26 -16.31 4.16
N TRP A 33 -5.70 -16.78 5.33
CA TRP A 33 -6.08 -15.91 6.44
C TRP A 33 -4.89 -15.14 7.00
N LEU A 34 -3.73 -15.79 7.12
CA LEU A 34 -2.50 -15.16 7.57
C LEU A 34 -2.01 -14.11 6.56
N GLY A 35 -2.12 -14.40 5.27
CA GLY A 35 -1.82 -13.46 4.19
C GLY A 35 -2.76 -12.25 4.20
N LEU A 36 -4.06 -12.46 4.40
CA LEU A 36 -5.04 -11.40 4.53
C LEU A 36 -4.76 -10.52 5.76
N LEU A 37 -4.47 -11.13 6.91
CA LEU A 37 -4.12 -10.41 8.12
C LEU A 37 -2.86 -9.55 7.92
N LEU A 38 -1.83 -10.13 7.30
CA LEU A 38 -0.59 -9.43 6.99
C LEU A 38 -0.86 -8.24 6.05
N LEU A 39 -1.69 -8.43 5.02
CA LEU A 39 -2.10 -7.37 4.11
C LEU A 39 -2.79 -6.23 4.86
N VAL A 40 -3.75 -6.55 5.73
CA VAL A 40 -4.46 -5.56 6.54
C VAL A 40 -3.50 -4.78 7.44
N VAL A 41 -2.53 -5.45 8.06
CA VAL A 41 -1.51 -4.79 8.90
C VAL A 41 -0.62 -3.87 8.06
N ILE A 42 -0.20 -4.29 6.88
CA ILE A 42 0.61 -3.46 5.98
C ILE A 42 -0.18 -2.24 5.52
N VAL A 43 -1.42 -2.42 5.07
CA VAL A 43 -2.29 -1.33 4.61
C VAL A 43 -2.61 -0.37 5.75
N GLY A 44 -3.01 -0.88 6.91
CA GLY A 44 -3.28 -0.07 8.10
C GLY A 44 -2.05 0.69 8.58
N GLY A 45 -0.89 0.02 8.62
CA GLY A 45 0.39 0.63 8.95
C GLY A 45 0.78 1.74 7.96
N ALA A 46 0.65 1.48 6.66
CA ALA A 46 0.91 2.48 5.62
C ALA A 46 -0.02 3.69 5.74
N PHE A 47 -1.31 3.46 6.01
CA PHE A 47 -2.30 4.52 6.21
C PHE A 47 -1.97 5.41 7.41
N VAL A 48 -1.61 4.80 8.55
CA VAL A 48 -1.15 5.51 9.76
C VAL A 48 0.13 6.29 9.49
N LEU A 49 1.08 5.71 8.77
CA LEU A 49 2.33 6.38 8.40
C LEU A 49 2.09 7.55 7.42
N MET A 50 1.16 7.42 6.48
CA MET A 50 0.75 8.52 5.60
C MET A 50 0.16 9.69 6.40
N ILE A 51 -0.81 9.41 7.28
CA ILE A 51 -1.43 10.44 8.13
C ILE A 51 -0.39 11.10 9.03
N ARG A 52 0.47 10.29 9.67
CA ARG A 52 1.55 10.80 10.52
C ARG A 52 2.54 11.65 9.75
N ARG A 53 2.87 11.28 8.50
CA ARG A 53 3.73 12.07 7.62
C ARG A 53 3.08 13.40 7.28
N THR A 54 1.78 13.42 6.96
CA THR A 54 1.06 14.68 6.71
C THR A 54 0.95 15.57 7.94
N THR A 55 0.82 15.02 9.15
CA THR A 55 0.81 15.83 10.39
C THR A 55 2.20 16.37 10.74
N LYS A 56 3.27 15.59 10.55
CA LYS A 56 4.63 16.03 10.88
C LYS A 56 5.21 17.02 9.85
N SER A 57 4.69 17.02 8.63
CA SER A 57 4.98 18.03 7.60
C SER A 57 4.23 19.35 7.79
N GLN A 58 3.36 19.48 8.81
CA GLN A 58 2.80 20.77 9.26
C GLN A 58 3.78 21.56 10.12
N GLY A 59 5.07 21.57 9.75
CA GLY A 59 5.89 22.73 10.02
C GLY A 59 5.34 23.89 9.19
N PRO A 60 5.20 25.11 9.74
CA PRO A 60 4.59 26.23 9.02
C PRO A 60 5.38 26.51 7.73
N GLY A 61 4.83 26.13 6.57
CA GLY A 61 5.23 26.70 5.29
C GLY A 61 5.67 25.77 4.14
N GLN A 62 5.64 24.42 4.22
CA GLN A 62 6.27 23.63 3.14
C GLN A 62 5.62 22.32 2.69
N GLY A 63 4.29 22.19 2.83
CA GLY A 63 3.58 20.98 2.40
C GLY A 63 2.12 21.17 1.96
N GLY A 64 1.75 22.38 1.54
CA GLY A 64 0.42 22.66 0.99
C GLY A 64 0.36 22.42 -0.51
N PHE A 65 -0.73 21.81 -1.00
CA PHE A 65 -1.08 21.79 -2.42
C PHE A 65 -0.97 23.20 -3.00
N THR A 66 -0.14 23.39 -4.03
CA THR A 66 0.02 24.71 -4.66
C THR A 66 -1.14 24.98 -5.60
N LEU A 67 -1.43 26.25 -5.91
CA LEU A 67 -2.44 26.60 -6.92
C LEU A 67 -2.15 25.95 -8.28
N GLU A 68 -0.89 25.68 -8.61
CA GLU A 68 -0.50 25.04 -9.87
C GLU A 68 -0.83 23.55 -9.88
N ASP A 69 -0.63 22.87 -8.74
CA ASP A 69 -0.95 21.44 -8.59
C ASP A 69 -2.47 21.19 -8.70
N ILE A 70 -3.27 22.04 -8.05
CA ILE A 70 -4.75 21.98 -8.17
C ILE A 70 -5.20 22.30 -9.60
N ARG A 71 -4.56 23.26 -10.29
CA ARG A 71 -4.86 23.58 -11.69
C ARG A 71 -4.50 22.43 -12.62
N GLN A 72 -3.42 21.71 -12.34
CA GLN A 72 -3.00 20.57 -13.13
C GLN A 72 -4.00 19.41 -13.00
N LEU A 73 -4.48 19.12 -11.78
CA LEU A 73 -5.52 18.12 -11.53
C LEU A 73 -6.87 18.46 -12.17
N HIS A 74 -7.23 19.74 -12.20
CA HIS A 74 -8.42 20.20 -12.91
C HIS A 74 -8.32 19.98 -14.42
N ARG A 75 -7.15 20.27 -15.01
CA ARG A 75 -6.90 20.01 -16.44
C ARG A 75 -6.79 18.53 -16.79
N SER A 76 -6.35 17.68 -15.86
CA SER A 76 -6.33 16.21 -16.06
C SER A 76 -7.73 15.60 -15.95
N GLY A 77 -8.73 16.36 -15.51
CA GLY A 77 -10.09 15.87 -15.29
C GLY A 77 -10.25 15.07 -13.99
N GLU A 78 -9.26 15.12 -13.09
CA GLU A 78 -9.30 14.45 -11.78
C GLU A 78 -10.01 15.29 -10.70
N LEU A 79 -10.40 16.52 -11.04
CA LEU A 79 -11.09 17.46 -10.16
C LEU A 79 -12.29 18.09 -10.88
N SER A 80 -13.46 18.09 -10.23
CA SER A 80 -14.63 18.80 -10.77
C SER A 80 -14.43 20.32 -10.73
N ASP A 81 -15.10 21.06 -11.63
CA ASP A 81 -15.13 22.53 -11.63
C ASP A 81 -15.55 23.10 -10.26
N GLU A 82 -16.49 22.41 -9.60
CA GLU A 82 -17.03 22.77 -8.29
C GLU A 82 -15.96 22.67 -7.19
N GLU A 83 -15.18 21.59 -7.24
CA GLU A 83 -14.11 21.29 -6.28
C GLU A 83 -12.91 22.20 -6.51
N PHE A 84 -12.59 22.51 -7.77
CA PHE A 84 -11.56 23.48 -8.15
C PHE A 84 -11.84 24.85 -7.53
N GLN A 85 -13.08 25.33 -7.62
CA GLN A 85 -13.48 26.65 -7.13
C GLN A 85 -13.34 26.76 -5.62
N LYS A 86 -13.84 25.74 -4.90
CA LYS A 86 -13.75 25.68 -3.44
C LYS A 86 -12.30 25.63 -2.95
N ALA A 87 -11.46 24.85 -3.62
CA ALA A 87 -10.05 24.72 -3.25
C ALA A 87 -9.25 25.99 -3.56
N ARG A 88 -9.52 26.65 -4.70
CA ARG A 88 -8.93 27.94 -5.07
C ARG A 88 -9.26 29.04 -4.06
N GLU A 89 -10.51 29.12 -3.64
CA GLU A 89 -10.95 30.13 -2.65
C GLU A 89 -10.26 29.95 -1.30
N ALA A 90 -10.13 28.70 -0.82
CA ALA A 90 -9.45 28.39 0.43
C ALA A 90 -7.97 28.82 0.40
N LEU A 91 -7.27 28.57 -0.72
CA LEU A 91 -5.86 28.98 -0.88
C LEU A 91 -5.68 30.50 -0.92
N ILE A 92 -6.57 31.23 -1.60
CA ILE A 92 -6.53 32.70 -1.63
C ILE A 92 -6.79 33.28 -0.23
N GLN A 93 -7.72 32.69 0.52
CA GLN A 93 -8.01 33.11 1.88
C GLN A 93 -6.79 32.89 2.79
N GLN A 94 -6.12 31.74 2.67
CA GLN A 94 -4.89 31.46 3.42
C GLN A 94 -3.76 32.43 3.05
N ALA A 95 -3.57 32.74 1.75
CA ALA A 95 -2.56 33.69 1.30
C ALA A 95 -2.77 35.09 1.91
N ARG A 96 -4.01 35.60 1.87
CA ARG A 96 -4.36 36.90 2.48
C ARG A 96 -4.14 36.94 3.99
N SER A 97 -4.37 35.80 4.66
CA SER A 97 -4.17 35.69 6.12
C SER A 97 -2.69 35.79 6.49
N HIS A 98 -1.80 35.32 5.62
CA HIS A 98 -0.37 35.32 5.84
C HIS A 98 0.30 36.67 5.51
N ASP A 99 -0.27 37.43 4.58
CA ASP A 99 0.22 38.77 4.19
C ASP A 99 -0.23 39.88 5.17
N GLY A 100 -1.24 39.62 6.01
CA GLY A 100 -1.80 40.61 6.95
C GLY A 100 -1.06 40.78 8.28
N GLU A 101 -0.10 39.90 8.61
CA GLU A 101 0.62 39.88 9.91
C GLU A 101 2.01 40.57 9.83
N SER A 102 2.42 41.10 8.67
CA SER A 102 3.73 41.74 8.50
C SER A 102 3.79 43.23 8.88
N ASP A 103 2.79 43.76 9.60
CA ASP A 103 2.67 45.19 9.94
C ASP A 103 2.72 45.45 11.46
N GLN A 104 3.56 44.69 12.18
CA GLN A 104 3.79 44.88 13.61
C GLN A 104 4.96 45.88 13.83
N PRO A 105 4.71 47.13 14.26
CA PRO A 105 5.78 48.09 14.50
C PRO A 105 6.64 47.66 15.71
N PRO A 106 7.97 47.84 15.65
CA PRO A 106 8.85 47.55 16.78
C PRO A 106 8.51 48.49 17.96
N ALA A 107 8.37 47.89 19.15
CA ALA A 107 8.14 48.57 20.42
C ALA A 107 9.33 49.45 20.86
#